data_AF-A0A0R3MW73-F1
#
_entry.id   AF-A0A0R3MW73-F1
#
_cell.length_a   1.000
_cell.length_b   1.000
_cell.length_c   1.000
_cell.angle_alpha   90.00
_cell.angle_beta   90.00
_cell.angle_gamma   90.00
#
_symmetry.space_group_name_H-M   'P 1'
#
loop_
_entity.id
_entity.type
_entity.pdbx_description
1 polymer ?
#
loop_
_entity_poly.entity_id
_entity_poly.type
_entity_poly.pdbx_seq_one_letter_code
_entity_poly.pdbx_strand_id
1 'polypeptide(L)'
;MGFRADSATRAAIVRWAENQPDMPSLSEAIRRLVELGLASATKAPARRSEKSATKAKELAANAIDRLRDSSARPEEQANRKRRLLKGPEEFQDVRVDRPKKK
;
A
#
# COMPACT_ATOMS: atom_id res chain seq x y z
N MET A 1 -34.39 0.35 -15.98
CA MET A 1 -33.03 0.00 -16.47
C MET A 1 -32.51 -1.15 -15.63
N GLY A 2 -32.16 -2.30 -16.23
CA GLY A 2 -31.64 -3.46 -15.51
C GLY A 2 -30.10 -3.48 -15.52
N PHE A 3 -29.47 -3.83 -14.40
CA PHE A 3 -28.03 -4.01 -14.32
C PHE A 3 -27.60 -5.25 -15.13
N ARG A 4 -26.81 -5.03 -16.20
CA ARG A 4 -26.22 -6.11 -17.00
C ARG A 4 -24.72 -6.15 -16.73
N ALA A 5 -24.26 -7.28 -16.19
CA ALA A 5 -22.86 -7.57 -15.96
C ALA A 5 -22.52 -8.94 -16.55
N ASP A 6 -21.23 -9.16 -16.84
CA ASP A 6 -20.74 -10.47 -17.24
C ASP A 6 -21.06 -11.55 -16.19
N SER A 7 -21.21 -12.79 -16.66
CA SER A 7 -21.52 -13.95 -15.83
C SER A 7 -20.54 -14.13 -14.66
N ALA A 8 -19.25 -13.91 -14.88
CA ALA A 8 -18.23 -14.04 -13.84
C ALA A 8 -18.38 -12.95 -12.77
N THR A 9 -18.67 -11.71 -13.18
CA THR A 9 -18.94 -10.61 -12.26
C THR A 9 -20.17 -10.90 -11.41
N ARG A 10 -21.24 -11.43 -12.02
CA ARG A 10 -22.46 -11.77 -11.30
C ARG A 10 -22.23 -12.88 -10.28
N ALA A 11 -21.48 -13.92 -10.65
CA ALA A 11 -21.11 -15.00 -9.74
C ALA A 11 -20.27 -14.49 -8.56
N ALA A 12 -19.35 -13.55 -8.80
CA ALA A 12 -18.56 -12.93 -7.74
C ALA A 12 -19.42 -12.12 -6.76
N ILE A 13 -20.43 -11.38 -7.26
CA ILE A 13 -21.36 -10.62 -6.40
C ILE A 13 -22.22 -11.57 -5.55
N VAL A 14 -22.72 -12.67 -6.13
CA VAL A 14 -23.49 -13.68 -5.37
C VAL A 14 -22.63 -14.29 -4.27
N ARG A 15 -21.40 -14.71 -4.58
CA ARG A 15 -20.47 -15.23 -3.57
C ARG A 15 -20.18 -14.21 -2.48
N TRP A 16 -20.05 -12.93 -2.82
CA TRP A 16 -19.87 -11.88 -1.80
C TRP A 16 -21.11 -11.76 -0.90
N ALA A 17 -22.31 -11.83 -1.47
CA ALA A 17 -23.57 -11.77 -0.74
C ALA A 17 -23.74 -12.96 0.23
N GLU A 18 -23.40 -14.17 -0.20
CA GLU A 18 -23.45 -15.39 0.64
C GLU A 18 -22.53 -15.30 1.87
N ASN A 19 -21.45 -14.51 1.80
CA ASN A 19 -20.55 -14.29 2.92
C ASN A 19 -21.01 -13.18 3.88
N GLN A 20 -22.14 -12.50 3.59
CA GLN A 20 -22.67 -11.49 4.50
C GLN A 20 -23.61 -12.13 5.52
N PRO A 21 -23.65 -11.62 6.77
CA PRO A 21 -24.49 -12.18 7.84
C PRO A 21 -25.99 -12.21 7.51
N ASP A 22 -26.46 -11.27 6.69
CA ASP A 22 -27.86 -11.08 6.33
C ASP A 22 -28.21 -11.63 4.95
N MET A 23 -27.25 -12.25 4.24
CA MET A 23 -27.41 -12.84 2.90
C MET A 23 -28.26 -11.97 1.95
N PRO A 24 -27.79 -10.75 1.63
CA PRO A 24 -28.56 -9.77 0.88
C PRO A 24 -28.93 -10.29 -0.50
N SER A 25 -30.08 -9.85 -1.01
CA SER A 25 -30.48 -10.13 -2.40
C SER A 25 -29.44 -9.57 -3.38
N LEU A 26 -29.43 -10.06 -4.61
CA LEU A 26 -28.49 -9.58 -5.65
C LEU A 26 -28.55 -8.05 -5.82
N SER A 27 -29.75 -7.47 -5.79
CA SER A 27 -29.95 -6.02 -5.91
C SER A 27 -29.36 -5.25 -4.72
N GLU A 28 -29.53 -5.75 -3.50
CA GLU A 28 -28.96 -5.15 -2.29
C GLU A 28 -27.45 -5.30 -2.24
N ALA A 29 -26.92 -6.46 -2.66
CA ALA A 29 -25.50 -6.70 -2.76
C ALA A 29 -24.83 -5.73 -3.74
N ILE A 30 -25.42 -5.55 -4.93
CA ILE A 30 -24.97 -4.56 -5.92
C ILE A 30 -24.98 -3.17 -5.29
N ARG A 31 -26.09 -2.77 -4.66
CA ARG A 31 -26.21 -1.45 -4.04
C ARG A 31 -25.10 -1.20 -3.00
N ARG A 32 -24.89 -2.14 -2.07
CA ARG A 32 -23.87 -2.01 -1.03
C ARG A 32 -22.46 -1.95 -1.61
N LEU A 33 -22.14 -2.81 -2.58
CA LEU A 33 -20.84 -2.79 -3.25
C LEU A 33 -20.60 -1.46 -3.97
N VAL A 34 -21.63 -0.89 -4.61
CA VAL A 34 -21.56 0.43 -5.25
C VAL A 34 -21.36 1.53 -4.21
N GLU A 35 -22.13 1.54 -3.12
CA GLU A 35 -21.98 2.51 -2.02
C GLU A 35 -20.55 2.45 -1.42
N LEU A 36 -20.00 1.25 -1.20
CA LEU A 36 -18.62 1.05 -0.75
C LEU A 36 -17.60 1.57 -1.76
N GLY A 37 -17.79 1.28 -3.04
CA GLY A 37 -16.92 1.76 -4.12
C GLY A 37 -16.90 3.29 -4.21
N LEU A 38 -18.07 3.92 -4.13
CA LEU A 38 -18.21 5.38 -4.14
C LEU A 38 -17.62 6.02 -2.87
N ALA A 39 -17.83 5.43 -1.70
CA ALA A 39 -17.22 5.89 -0.46
C ALA A 39 -15.69 5.72 -0.43
N SER A 40 -15.16 4.74 -1.15
CA SER A 40 -13.71 4.54 -1.30
C SER A 40 -13.09 5.48 -2.33
N ALA A 41 -13.79 5.77 -3.43
CA ALA A 41 -13.30 6.65 -4.49
C ALA A 41 -13.11 8.11 -4.02
N THR A 42 -13.91 8.55 -3.06
CA THR A 42 -13.80 9.89 -2.46
C THR A 42 -12.68 10.00 -1.42
N LYS A 43 -12.15 8.88 -0.94
CA LYS A 43 -11.00 8.87 -0.04
C LYS A 43 -9.73 8.85 -0.88
N ALA A 44 -8.91 9.90 -0.77
CA ALA A 44 -7.54 9.85 -1.26
C ALA A 44 -6.86 8.57 -0.74
N PRO A 45 -6.04 7.88 -1.56
CA PRO A 45 -5.36 6.66 -1.14
C PRO A 45 -4.71 6.93 0.22
N ALA A 46 -5.03 6.10 1.20
CA ALA A 46 -4.61 6.32 2.58
C ALA A 46 -3.11 6.58 2.60
N ARG A 47 -2.75 7.84 2.86
CA ARG A 47 -1.34 8.25 2.92
C ARG A 47 -0.73 7.40 4.02
N ARG A 48 0.29 6.61 3.69
CA ARG A 48 1.00 5.78 4.69
C ARG A 48 1.31 6.70 5.86
N SER A 49 0.77 6.37 7.04
CA SER A 49 0.93 7.21 8.22
C SER A 49 2.42 7.38 8.49
N GLU A 50 2.82 8.53 9.03
CA GLU A 50 4.23 8.77 9.35
C GLU A 50 4.80 7.66 10.25
N LYS A 51 3.98 7.15 11.18
CA LYS A 51 4.28 5.98 12.03
C LYS A 51 4.56 4.69 11.23
N SER A 52 3.80 4.43 10.16
CA SER A 52 4.06 3.28 9.29
C SER A 52 5.35 3.45 8.48
N ALA A 53 5.65 4.68 8.07
CA ALA A 53 6.86 5.00 7.32
C ALA A 53 8.12 4.90 8.19
N THR A 54 8.07 5.35 9.45
CA THR A 54 9.17 5.18 10.42
C THR A 54 9.42 3.71 10.72
N LYS A 55 8.36 2.95 11.03
CA LYS A 55 8.47 1.50 11.29
C LYS A 55 9.07 0.74 10.10
N ALA A 56 8.69 1.09 8.86
CA ALA A 56 9.28 0.49 7.67
C ALA A 56 10.78 0.79 7.53
N LYS A 57 11.22 2.02 7.84
CA LYS A 57 12.64 2.40 7.83
C LYS A 57 13.44 1.63 8.88
N GLU A 58 12.89 1.46 10.08
CA GLU A 58 13.52 0.70 11.17
C GLU A 58 13.69 -0.78 10.79
N LEU A 59 12.64 -1.41 10.26
CA LEU A 59 12.71 -2.80 9.80
C LEU A 59 13.77 -2.98 8.69
N ALA A 60 13.81 -2.05 7.73
CA ALA A 60 14.82 -2.06 6.68
C ALA A 60 16.24 -1.86 7.23
N ALA A 61 16.43 -0.94 8.18
CA ALA A 61 17.71 -0.71 8.83
C ALA A 61 18.22 -1.98 9.54
N ASN A 62 17.35 -2.63 10.32
CA ASN A 62 17.67 -3.87 11.02
C ASN A 62 18.00 -5.02 10.06
N ALA A 63 17.29 -5.12 8.93
CA ALA A 63 17.58 -6.13 7.91
C ALA A 63 18.95 -5.90 7.26
N ILE A 64 19.29 -4.65 6.94
CA ILE A 64 20.61 -4.29 6.39
C ILE A 64 21.73 -4.61 7.39
N ASP A 65 21.52 -4.34 8.68
CA ASP A 65 22.50 -4.65 9.72
C ASP A 65 22.77 -6.16 9.82
N ARG A 66 21.74 -7.00 9.65
CA ARG A 66 21.88 -8.47 9.63
C ARG A 66 22.60 -9.00 8.39
N LEU A 67 22.45 -8.33 7.25
CA LEU A 67 23.08 -8.69 5.98
C LEU A 67 24.45 -8.00 5.79
N ARG A 68 24.95 -7.31 6.81
CA ARG A 68 26.16 -6.52 6.74
C ARG A 68 27.38 -7.42 6.60
N ASP A 69 28.20 -7.12 5.61
CA ASP A 69 29.51 -7.75 5.46
C ASP A 69 30.45 -7.25 6.57
N SER A 70 30.74 -8.14 7.53
CA SER A 70 31.61 -7.88 8.68
C SER A 70 33.07 -7.58 8.29
N SER A 71 33.48 -7.85 7.06
CA SER A 71 34.85 -7.60 6.57
C SER A 71 35.08 -6.14 6.15
N ALA A 72 34.00 -5.37 5.91
CA ALA A 72 34.09 -3.97 5.49
C ALA A 72 34.37 -3.01 6.66
N ARG A 73 34.99 -1.87 6.37
CA ARG A 73 35.23 -0.84 7.39
C ARG A 73 33.90 -0.25 7.91
N PRO A 74 33.81 0.15 9.19
CA PRO A 74 32.57 0.68 9.77
C PRO A 74 31.99 1.89 9.03
N GLU A 75 32.86 2.76 8.51
CA GLU A 75 32.48 3.94 7.75
C GLU A 75 31.86 3.60 6.39
N GLU A 76 32.44 2.63 5.67
CA GLU A 76 31.92 2.14 4.39
C GLU A 76 30.57 1.43 4.57
N GLN A 77 30.41 0.67 5.66
CA GLN A 77 29.15 0.05 6.03
C GLN A 77 28.06 1.10 6.32
N ALA A 78 28.40 2.16 7.06
CA ALA A 78 27.47 3.25 7.38
C ALA A 78 27.04 4.01 6.11
N ASN A 79 27.98 4.32 5.22
CA ASN A 79 27.70 4.97 3.95
C ASN A 79 26.82 4.11 3.04
N ARG A 80 27.09 2.80 2.94
CA ARG A 80 26.27 1.86 2.18
C ARG A 80 24.85 1.76 2.75
N LYS A 81 24.70 1.63 4.07
CA LYS A 81 23.39 1.61 4.75
C LYS A 81 22.59 2.89 4.46
N ARG A 82 23.24 4.07 4.52
CA ARG A 82 22.60 5.35 4.22
C ARG A 82 22.10 5.43 2.78
N ARG A 83 22.92 4.97 1.81
CA ARG A 83 22.54 4.91 0.39
C ARG A 83 21.37 3.97 0.14
N LEU A 84 21.30 2.82 0.81
CA LEU A 84 20.17 1.88 0.66
C LEU A 84 18.87 2.40 1.28
N LEU A 85 18.94 3.09 2.42
CA LEU A 85 17.74 3.61 3.10
C LEU A 85 17.21 4.92 2.51
N LYS A 86 18.10 5.90 2.25
CA LYS A 86 17.70 7.23 1.75
C LYS A 86 17.80 7.34 0.23
N GLY A 87 18.75 6.64 -0.38
CA GLY A 87 19.19 6.82 -1.76
C GLY A 87 20.53 7.57 -1.84
N PRO A 88 21.25 7.50 -2.96
CA PRO A 88 22.38 8.39 -3.24
C PRO A 88 21.96 9.86 -3.20
N GLU A 89 22.83 10.76 -2.76
CA GLU A 89 22.50 12.18 -2.57
C GLU A 89 22.05 12.85 -3.87
N GLU A 90 22.67 12.48 -4.98
CA GLU A 90 22.37 12.98 -6.34
C GLU A 90 20.91 12.76 -6.73
N PHE A 91 20.28 11.72 -6.16
CA PHE A 91 18.91 11.36 -6.47
C PHE A 91 17.91 11.75 -5.40
N GLN A 92 18.33 12.31 -4.25
CA GLN A 92 17.39 12.59 -3.16
C GLN A 92 16.38 13.70 -3.53
N ASP A 93 16.83 14.75 -4.21
CA ASP A 93 16.02 15.92 -4.55
C ASP A 93 15.25 15.81 -5.87
N VAL A 94 15.67 14.90 -6.76
CA VAL A 94 15.00 14.64 -8.05
C VAL A 94 13.91 13.58 -7.97
N ARG A 95 13.70 12.94 -6.80
CA ARG A 95 12.66 11.93 -6.61
C ARG A 95 11.26 12.55 -6.72
N VAL A 96 10.64 12.36 -7.88
CA VAL A 96 9.28 12.82 -8.21
C VAL A 96 8.23 12.23 -7.24
N ASP A 97 8.47 11.03 -6.71
CA ASP A 97 7.53 10.34 -5.82
C ASP A 97 7.43 10.91 -4.40
N ARG A 98 8.35 11.80 -3.98
CA ARG A 98 8.35 12.37 -2.63
C ARG A 98 7.79 13.79 -2.63
N PRO A 99 6.90 14.13 -1.67
CA PRO A 99 6.50 15.51 -1.48
C PRO A 99 7.72 16.34 -1.08
N LYS A 100 7.95 17.45 -1.77
CA LYS A 100 9.03 18.39 -1.45
C LYS A 100 8.84 18.90 -0.02
N LYS A 101 9.92 18.93 0.78
CA LYS A 101 9.89 19.62 2.08
C LYS A 101 9.60 21.10 1.82
N LYS A 102 8.60 21.64 2.52
CA LYS A 102 8.38 23.09 2.62
C LYS A 102 9.47 23.70 3.50
#